data_AF-A0A1F9ZEE0-F1
#
_entry.id   AF-A0A1F9ZEE0-F1
#
_cell.length_a   1.000
_cell.length_b   1.000
_cell.length_c   1.000
_cell.angle_alpha   90.00
_cell.angle_beta   90.00
_cell.angle_gamma   90.00
#
_symmetry.space_group_name_H-M   'P 1'
#
loop_
_entity.id
_entity.type
_entity.pdbx_description
1 polymer ?
#
loop_
_entity_poly.entity_id
_entity_poly.type
_entity_poly.pdbx_seq_one_letter_code
_entity_poly.pdbx_strand_id
1 'polypeptide(L)'
;MNRRYVKATLFLVLLFVLFLPLFYLFSFGKNDGLQQTLQDSGGPAPTSWWTAPFSYGANPVETFLVGLLGFVVVAGAILGILRILKRMGGKDGPKRGPVDPPRA
;
A
#
# COMPACT_ATOMS: atom_id res chain seq x y z
N MET A 1 11.98 -17.68 -0.03
CA MET A 1 12.04 -16.23 -0.33
C MET A 1 13.44 -15.74 -0.03
N ASN A 2 14.14 -15.18 -1.03
CA ASN A 2 15.55 -14.83 -0.88
C ASN A 2 15.72 -13.63 0.07
N ARG A 3 16.68 -13.67 1.01
CA ARG A 3 16.89 -12.62 2.04
C ARG A 3 17.07 -11.22 1.44
N ARG A 4 17.61 -11.14 0.21
CA ARG A 4 17.80 -9.91 -0.55
C ARG A 4 16.47 -9.24 -0.93
N TYR A 5 15.47 -10.02 -1.35
CA TYR A 5 14.15 -9.48 -1.70
C TYR A 5 13.41 -8.96 -0.46
N VAL A 6 13.50 -9.67 0.66
CA VAL A 6 12.89 -9.20 1.93
C VAL A 6 13.49 -7.86 2.36
N LYS A 7 14.81 -7.69 2.25
CA LYS A 7 15.48 -6.42 2.55
C LYS A 7 15.05 -5.31 1.59
N ALA A 8 14.94 -5.59 0.30
CA ALA A 8 14.50 -4.61 -0.70
C ALA A 8 13.05 -4.17 -0.46
N THR A 9 12.15 -5.09 -0.13
CA THR A 9 10.76 -4.76 0.24
C THR A 9 10.72 -3.91 1.50
N LEU A 10 11.48 -4.27 2.53
CA LEU A 10 11.54 -3.49 3.77
C LEU A 10 12.06 -2.07 3.53
N PHE A 11 13.06 -1.93 2.67
CA PHE A 11 13.62 -0.64 2.28
C PHE A 11 12.60 0.23 1.54
N LEU A 12 11.88 -0.35 0.56
CA LEU A 12 10.79 0.34 -0.16
C LEU A 12 9.68 0.81 0.78
N VAL A 13 9.28 -0.04 1.74
CA VAL A 13 8.29 0.32 2.75
C VAL A 13 8.78 1.48 3.62
N LEU A 14 10.03 1.46 4.08
CA LEU A 14 10.62 2.56 4.85
C LEU A 14 10.67 3.86 4.04
N LEU A 15 11.03 3.78 2.75
CA LEU A 15 11.00 4.93 1.85
C LEU A 15 9.58 5.50 1.77
N PHE A 16 8.58 4.65 1.59
CA PHE A 16 7.19 5.09 1.50
C PHE A 16 6.73 5.76 2.80
N VAL A 17 7.04 5.17 3.96
CA VAL A 17 6.66 5.72 5.27
C VAL A 17 7.29 7.08 5.53
N LEU A 18 8.51 7.35 5.04
CA LEU A 18 9.19 8.64 5.22
C LEU A 18 8.74 9.68 4.20
N PHE A 19 8.68 9.30 2.91
CA PHE A 19 8.41 10.25 1.83
C PHE A 19 6.93 10.61 1.70
N LEU A 20 6.01 9.71 2.09
CA LEU A 20 4.58 9.97 1.99
C LEU A 20 4.09 11.12 2.90
N PRO A 21 4.44 11.18 4.20
CA PRO A 21 4.12 12.34 5.04
C PRO A 21 4.86 13.61 4.61
N LEU A 22 6.09 13.49 4.10
CA LEU A 22 6.83 14.65 3.57
C LEU A 22 6.16 15.24 2.33
N PHE A 23 5.70 14.38 1.42
CA PHE A 23 4.92 14.75 0.26
C PHE A 23 3.58 15.37 0.67
N TYR A 24 2.92 14.79 1.66
CA TYR A 24 1.67 15.34 2.21
C TYR A 24 1.90 16.75 2.77
N LEU A 25 2.95 16.96 3.58
CA LEU A 25 3.28 18.28 4.11
C LEU A 25 3.54 19.33 3.01
N PHE A 26 4.14 18.93 1.90
CA PHE A 26 4.41 19.81 0.75
C PHE A 26 3.19 20.07 -0.15
N SER A 27 2.22 19.16 -0.15
CA SER A 27 1.00 19.26 -0.96
C SER A 27 -0.17 19.86 -0.18
N PHE A 28 -0.13 19.80 1.16
CA PHE A 28 -1.13 20.38 2.03
C PHE A 28 -1.30 21.88 1.77
N GLY A 29 -2.52 22.30 1.43
CA GLY A 29 -2.85 23.70 1.12
C GLY A 29 -2.67 24.11 -0.33
N LYS A 30 -2.19 23.23 -1.22
CA LYS A 30 -2.28 23.46 -2.67
C LYS A 30 -3.67 23.07 -3.15
N ASN A 31 -4.24 23.90 -4.04
CA ASN A 31 -5.47 23.54 -4.73
C ASN A 31 -5.27 22.21 -5.44
N ASP A 32 -6.26 21.33 -5.35
CA ASP A 32 -6.30 20.12 -6.16
C ASP A 32 -6.16 20.52 -7.65
N GLY A 33 -5.50 19.70 -8.46
CA GLY A 33 -5.32 19.96 -9.89
C GLY A 33 -6.64 20.20 -10.61
N LEU A 34 -7.71 19.57 -10.14
CA LEU A 34 -9.07 19.84 -10.59
C LEU A 34 -9.55 21.26 -10.23
N GLN A 35 -9.34 21.71 -8.99
CA GLN A 35 -9.71 23.07 -8.56
C GLN A 35 -8.89 24.13 -9.30
N GLN A 36 -7.61 23.88 -9.54
CA GLN A 36 -6.74 24.74 -10.33
C GLN A 36 -7.28 24.87 -11.76
N THR A 37 -7.62 23.74 -12.40
CA THR A 37 -8.17 23.73 -13.77
C THR A 37 -9.54 24.42 -13.85
N LEU A 38 -10.36 24.32 -12.80
CA LEU A 38 -11.67 25.01 -12.72
C LEU A 38 -11.51 26.52 -12.52
N GLN A 39 -10.55 26.96 -11.71
CA GLN A 39 -10.19 28.38 -11.60
C GLN A 39 -9.68 28.93 -12.93
N ASP A 40 -8.81 28.16 -13.61
CA ASP A 40 -8.21 28.56 -14.89
C ASP A 40 -9.24 28.58 -16.04
N SER A 41 -10.30 27.77 -15.96
CA SER A 41 -11.37 27.70 -16.97
C SER A 41 -12.54 28.65 -16.73
N GLY A 42 -12.57 29.38 -15.60
CA GLY A 42 -13.64 30.32 -15.26
C GLY A 42 -15.03 29.69 -15.09
N GLY A 43 -15.10 28.36 -15.04
CA GLY A 43 -16.36 27.62 -14.95
C GLY A 43 -16.84 27.47 -13.50
N PRO A 44 -18.16 27.43 -13.25
CA PRO A 44 -18.69 27.15 -11.92
C PRO A 44 -18.23 25.76 -11.45
N ALA A 45 -17.70 25.68 -10.23
CA ALA A 45 -17.26 24.42 -9.66
C ALA A 45 -18.44 23.43 -9.58
N PRO A 46 -18.30 22.18 -10.05
CA PRO A 46 -19.36 21.19 -9.92
C PRO A 46 -19.62 20.94 -8.43
N THR A 47 -20.87 21.11 -8.01
CA THR A 47 -21.28 20.76 -6.65
C THR A 47 -21.19 19.24 -6.51
N SER A 48 -20.25 18.77 -5.69
CA SER A 48 -20.18 17.34 -5.37
C SER A 48 -21.45 16.93 -4.63
N TRP A 49 -22.24 16.06 -5.26
CA TRP A 49 -23.43 15.47 -4.65
C TRP A 49 -23.09 14.42 -3.59
N TRP A 50 -21.82 14.01 -3.51
CA TRP A 50 -21.29 13.10 -2.51
C TRP A 50 -20.25 13.81 -1.65
N THR A 51 -20.50 13.85 -0.34
CA THR A 51 -19.51 14.31 0.63
C THR A 51 -18.79 13.10 1.18
N ALA A 52 -17.48 13.03 1.00
CA ALA A 52 -16.69 12.00 1.65
C ALA A 52 -16.88 12.12 3.17
N PRO A 53 -17.08 11.01 3.91
CA PRO A 53 -17.27 11.05 5.36
C PRO A 53 -16.03 11.57 6.10
N PHE A 54 -14.88 11.59 5.42
CA PHE A 54 -13.64 12.19 5.89
C PHE A 54 -13.24 13.33 4.95
N SER A 55 -13.06 14.53 5.51
CA SER A 55 -12.57 15.68 4.74
C SER A 55 -11.09 15.49 4.43
N TYR A 56 -10.75 15.44 3.15
CA TYR A 56 -9.37 15.34 2.69
C TYR A 56 -8.68 16.69 2.94
N GLY A 57 -7.79 16.76 3.93
CA GLY A 57 -6.98 17.97 4.16
C GLY A 57 -7.58 19.03 5.09
N ALA A 58 -8.67 18.77 5.82
CA ALA A 58 -9.11 19.70 6.87
C ALA A 58 -8.12 19.72 8.07
N ASN A 59 -7.64 18.53 8.47
CA ASN A 59 -6.68 18.38 9.55
C ASN A 59 -5.52 17.48 9.09
N PRO A 60 -4.27 17.98 9.09
CA PRO A 60 -3.12 17.23 8.59
C PRO A 60 -2.78 16.02 9.46
N VAL A 61 -2.98 16.14 10.78
CA VAL A 61 -2.77 15.06 11.74
C VAL A 61 -3.78 13.93 11.53
N GLU A 62 -5.07 14.26 11.39
CA GLU A 62 -6.12 13.26 11.16
C GLU A 62 -5.90 12.53 9.82
N THR A 63 -5.57 13.27 8.77
CA THR A 63 -5.29 12.69 7.45
C THR A 63 -4.11 11.72 7.49
N PHE A 64 -3.04 12.09 8.21
CA PHE A 64 -1.89 11.22 8.41
C PHE A 64 -2.24 9.95 9.20
N LEU A 65 -3.00 10.08 10.30
CA LEU A 65 -3.40 8.94 11.12
C LEU A 65 -4.32 7.96 10.37
N VAL A 66 -5.27 8.47 9.58
CA VAL A 66 -6.13 7.66 8.72
C VAL A 66 -5.32 6.96 7.63
N GLY A 67 -4.35 7.66 7.01
CA GLY A 67 -3.42 7.06 6.05
C GLY A 67 -2.56 5.94 6.65
N LEU A 68 -2.02 6.16 7.85
CA LEU A 68 -1.24 5.17 8.60
C LEU A 68 -2.09 3.95 8.96
N LEU A 69 -3.33 4.16 9.42
CA LEU A 69 -4.26 3.08 9.72
C LEU A 69 -4.58 2.25 8.47
N GLY A 70 -4.88 2.91 7.34
CA GLY A 70 -5.13 2.24 6.06
C GLY A 70 -3.93 1.40 5.61
N PHE A 71 -2.72 1.93 5.76
CA PHE A 71 -1.49 1.19 5.47
C PHE A 71 -1.37 -0.07 6.33
N VAL A 72 -1.57 0.03 7.65
CA VAL A 72 -1.48 -1.11 8.58
C VAL A 72 -2.51 -2.19 8.22
N VAL A 73 -3.75 -1.80 7.91
CA VAL A 73 -4.83 -2.74 7.52
C VAL A 73 -4.46 -3.50 6.24
N VAL A 74 -4.02 -2.79 5.20
CA VAL A 74 -3.65 -3.42 3.92
C VAL A 74 -2.42 -4.31 4.07
N ALA A 75 -1.38 -3.83 4.76
CA ALA A 75 -0.17 -4.62 5.02
C ALA A 75 -0.49 -5.88 5.83
N GLY A 76 -1.33 -5.75 6.86
CA GLY A 76 -1.82 -6.87 7.67
C GLY A 76 -2.59 -7.89 6.84
N ALA A 77 -3.49 -7.44 5.96
CA ALA A 77 -4.25 -8.31 5.06
C ALA A 77 -3.33 -9.10 4.12
N ILE A 78 -2.36 -8.43 3.47
CA ILE A 78 -1.39 -9.08 2.57
C ILE A 78 -0.56 -10.11 3.32
N LEU A 79 -0.02 -9.75 4.49
CA LEU A 79 0.77 -10.68 5.32
C LEU A 79 -0.07 -11.86 5.81
N GLY A 80 -1.34 -11.62 6.15
CA GLY A 80 -2.31 -12.66 6.52
C GLY A 80 -2.52 -13.64 5.38
N ILE A 81 -2.79 -13.15 4.17
CA ILE A 81 -2.97 -13.97 2.97
C ILE A 81 -1.71 -14.80 2.69
N LEU A 82 -0.53 -14.18 2.70
CA LEU A 82 0.73 -14.88 2.48
C LEU A 82 0.98 -15.97 3.53
N ARG A 83 0.60 -15.73 4.79
CA ARG A 83 0.72 -16.71 5.88
C ARG A 83 -0.21 -17.89 5.69
N ILE A 84 -1.44 -17.66 5.21
CA ILE A 84 -2.41 -18.71 4.88
C ILE A 84 -1.90 -19.55 3.70
N LEU A 85 -1.51 -18.90 2.59
CA LEU A 85 -0.99 -19.57 1.40
C LEU A 85 0.24 -20.44 1.71
N LYS A 86 1.17 -19.94 2.55
CA LYS A 86 2.34 -20.70 2.99
C LYS A 86 1.97 -21.93 3.84
N ARG A 87 0.92 -21.85 4.66
CA ARG A 87 0.43 -23.01 5.44
C ARG A 87 -0.22 -24.07 4.56
N MET A 88 -0.86 -23.67 3.46
CA MET A 88 -1.49 -24.59 2.53
C MET A 88 -0.48 -25.25 1.58
N GLY A 89 0.52 -24.52 1.10
CA GLY A 89 1.54 -25.05 0.17
C GLY A 89 2.58 -26.01 0.77
N GLY A 90 2.47 -26.36 2.05
CA GLY A 90 3.43 -27.22 2.75
C GLY A 90 3.05 -28.71 2.87
N LYS A 91 1.89 -29.13 2.35
CA LYS A 91 1.39 -30.51 2.57
C LYS A 91 1.64 -31.52 1.45
N ASP A 92 1.89 -31.09 0.21
CA ASP A 92 1.89 -32.03 -0.94
C ASP A 92 3.15 -31.91 -1.83
N GLY A 93 4.34 -31.99 -1.22
CA GLY A 93 5.55 -32.31 -1.98
C GLY A 93 5.59 -33.82 -2.24
N PRO A 94 5.68 -34.30 -3.50
CA PRO A 94 5.80 -35.73 -3.74
C PRO A 94 7.05 -36.24 -3.03
N LYS A 95 6.87 -37.22 -2.13
CA LYS A 95 7.99 -37.96 -1.54
C LYS A 95 8.74 -38.59 -2.72
N ARG A 96 9.82 -37.94 -3.16
CA ARG A 96 10.78 -38.57 -4.05
C ARG A 96 11.33 -39.75 -3.27
N GLY A 97 10.83 -40.94 -3.59
CA GLY A 97 11.36 -42.20 -3.08
C GLY A 97 12.84 -42.30 -3.41
N PRO A 98 13.56 -43.24 -2.77
CA PRO A 98 14.97 -43.45 -3.05
C PRO A 98 15.15 -43.62 -4.56
N VAL A 99 15.97 -42.75 -5.16
CA VAL A 99 16.40 -42.90 -6.55
C VAL A 99 17.36 -44.08 -6.52
N ASP A 100 16.91 -45.23 -7.04
CA ASP A 100 17.78 -46.39 -7.19
C ASP A 100 18.98 -45.98 -8.05
N PRO A 101 20.21 -46.30 -7.61
CA PRO A 101 21.39 -46.03 -8.42
C PRO A 101 21.32 -46.83 -9.72
N PRO A 102 21.89 -46.30 -10.81
CA PRO A 102 21.94 -47.02 -12.08
C PRO A 102 22.64 -48.36 -11.87
N ARG A 103 21.94 -49.45 -12.22
CA ARG A 103 22.55 -50.77 -12.29
C ARG A 103 23.55 -50.75 -13.45
N ALA A 104 24.80 -51.11 -13.13
CA ALA A 104 25.91 -51.22 -14.06
C ALA A 104 25.68 -52.32 -15.10
#